data_AF-A0A522W826-F1
#
_entry.id   AF-A0A522W826-F1
#
_cell.length_a   1.000
_cell.length_b   1.000
_cell.length_c   1.000
_cell.angle_alpha   90.00
_cell.angle_beta   90.00
_cell.angle_gamma   90.00
#
_symmetry.space_group_name_H-M   'P 1'
#
loop_
_entity.id
_entity.type
_entity.pdbx_description
1 polymer ?
#
loop_
_entity_poly.entity_id
_entity_poly.type
_entity_poly.pdbx_seq_one_letter_code
_entity_poly.pdbx_strand_id
1 'polypeptide(L)'
;MKYAWVRTIYLYVVSLVTLMLMIFSASQLINLALKVWVFPEAGKVEEAQMKGMPGSFYPGRIDEKTGAQTVIDCKEKCGFSDEQKKQAEQWLSDYEQWKNNSTNTNGQRQLEAVRALSMLLVSIPVFWYHWLLISRERKEKMAEKEHEKIS
;
A
#
# COMPACT_ATOMS: atom_id res chain seq x y z
N MET A 1 -44.48 16.07 4.40
CA MET A 1 -43.22 15.64 5.05
C MET A 1 -43.14 14.11 5.22
N LYS A 2 -43.26 13.29 4.16
CA LYS A 2 -43.31 11.82 4.29
C LYS A 2 -41.93 11.11 4.25
N TYR A 3 -40.85 11.83 3.93
CA TYR A 3 -39.51 11.24 3.74
C TYR A 3 -38.41 11.84 4.63
N ALA A 4 -38.78 12.58 5.69
CA ALA A 4 -37.81 13.24 6.57
C ALA A 4 -36.87 12.24 7.29
N TRP A 5 -37.41 11.09 7.71
CA TRP A 5 -36.63 10.03 8.36
C TRP A 5 -35.68 9.32 7.38
N VAL A 6 -36.09 9.14 6.12
CA VAL A 6 -35.25 8.55 5.06
C VAL A 6 -34.03 9.42 4.80
N ARG A 7 -34.20 10.75 4.73
CA ARG A 7 -33.10 11.70 4.59
C ARG A 7 -32.13 11.61 5.76
N THR A 8 -32.63 11.50 6.99
CA THR A 8 -31.79 11.36 8.18
C THR A 8 -30.96 10.07 8.13
N ILE A 9 -31.59 8.92 7.84
CA ILE A 9 -30.88 7.64 7.71
C ILE A 9 -29.81 7.72 6.61
N TYR A 10 -30.14 8.27 5.45
CA TYR A 10 -29.20 8.47 4.35
C TYR A 10 -27.96 9.26 4.79
N LEU A 11 -28.17 10.41 5.45
CA LEU A 11 -27.06 11.26 5.91
C LEU A 11 -26.15 10.53 6.90
N TYR A 12 -26.71 9.76 7.84
CA TYR A 12 -25.92 8.98 8.80
C TYR A 12 -25.14 7.83 8.14
N VAL A 13 -25.75 7.10 7.21
CA VAL A 13 -25.07 6.00 6.51
C VAL A 13 -23.92 6.54 5.66
N VAL A 14 -24.13 7.63 4.92
CA VAL A 14 -23.07 8.23 4.11
C VAL A 14 -21.94 8.79 4.98
N SER A 15 -22.27 9.46 6.09
CA SER A 15 -21.26 9.89 7.07
C SER A 15 -20.47 8.72 7.65
N LEU A 16 -21.12 7.60 7.95
CA LEU A 16 -20.44 6.41 8.47
C LEU A 16 -19.48 5.83 7.44
N VAL A 17 -19.93 5.62 6.20
CA VAL A 17 -19.10 5.06 5.13
C VAL A 17 -17.90 5.95 4.83
N THR A 18 -18.11 7.26 4.72
CA THR A 18 -17.01 8.22 4.45
C THR A 18 -16.02 8.31 5.60
N LEU A 19 -16.48 8.20 6.84
CA LEU A 19 -15.61 8.11 8.01
C LEU A 19 -14.75 6.84 7.96
N MET A 20 -15.34 5.68 7.61
CA MET A 20 -14.59 4.43 7.48
C MET A 20 -13.51 4.54 6.40
N LEU A 21 -13.85 5.09 5.23
CA LEU A 21 -12.87 5.33 4.15
C LEU A 21 -11.71 6.21 4.63
N MET A 22 -12.02 7.29 5.35
CA MET A 22 -11.01 8.20 5.88
C MET A 22 -10.04 7.48 6.86
N ILE A 23 -10.58 6.64 7.75
CA ILE A 23 -9.78 5.85 8.71
C ILE A 23 -8.86 4.88 7.96
N PHE A 24 -9.38 4.15 6.97
CA PHE A 24 -8.57 3.22 6.18
C PHE A 24 -7.44 3.94 5.45
N SER A 25 -7.71 5.07 4.81
CA SER A 25 -6.69 5.85 4.11
C SER A 25 -5.64 6.43 5.05
N ALA A 26 -6.06 6.93 6.22
CA ALA A 26 -5.13 7.41 7.24
C ALA A 26 -4.22 6.27 7.73
N SER A 27 -4.77 5.06 7.95
CA SER A 27 -3.99 3.90 8.37
C SER A 27 -2.92 3.48 7.34
N GLN A 28 -3.21 3.61 6.04
CA GLN A 28 -2.24 3.35 4.97
C GLN A 28 -1.10 4.37 4.98
N LEU A 29 -1.41 5.66 5.13
CA LEU A 29 -0.38 6.70 5.21
C LEU A 29 0.49 6.55 6.46
N ILE A 30 -0.10 6.19 7.59
CA ILE A 30 0.64 5.94 8.83
C ILE A 30 1.56 4.73 8.64
N ASN A 31 1.07 3.62 8.07
CA ASN A 31 1.91 2.46 7.76
C ASN A 31 3.07 2.82 6.84
N LEU A 32 2.82 3.60 5.79
CA LEU A 32 3.86 4.08 4.90
C LEU A 32 4.89 4.95 5.65
N ALA A 33 4.44 5.90 6.47
CA ALA A 33 5.32 6.76 7.26
C ALA A 33 6.19 5.94 8.23
N LEU A 34 5.59 4.98 8.93
CA LEU A 34 6.31 4.07 9.84
C LEU A 34 7.36 3.26 9.09
N LYS A 35 7.02 2.66 7.94
CA LYS A 35 7.98 1.89 7.12
C LYS A 35 9.13 2.74 6.57
N VAL A 36 8.90 4.03 6.29
CA VAL A 36 9.96 4.88 5.73
C VAL A 36 10.82 5.50 6.84
N TRP A 37 10.24 5.90 7.98
CA TRP A 37 10.93 6.71 9.00
C TRP A 37 11.30 5.92 10.26
N VAL A 38 10.48 4.96 10.68
CA VAL A 38 10.66 4.23 11.94
C VAL A 38 11.26 2.84 11.71
N PHE A 39 10.81 2.13 10.67
CA PHE A 39 11.24 0.76 10.34
C PHE A 39 11.70 0.63 8.88
N PRO A 40 12.79 1.31 8.45
CA PRO A 40 13.27 1.25 7.07
C PRO A 40 13.58 -0.17 6.57
N GLU A 41 14.05 -1.05 7.45
CA GLU A 41 14.37 -2.45 7.10
C GLU A 41 13.10 -3.25 6.77
N ALA A 42 11.98 -3.01 7.46
CA ALA A 42 10.71 -3.66 7.14
C ALA A 42 10.21 -3.25 5.75
N GLY A 43 10.42 -1.98 5.36
CA GLY A 43 10.11 -1.51 4.02
C GLY A 43 10.94 -2.16 2.92
N LYS A 44 12.22 -2.50 3.18
CA LYS A 44 13.10 -3.19 2.21
C LYS A 44 12.69 -4.65 1.98
N VAL A 45 12.27 -5.34 3.04
CA VAL A 45 11.84 -6.75 2.94
C VAL A 45 10.57 -6.90 2.10
N GLU A 46 9.60 -6.02 2.31
CA GLU A 46 8.34 -6.03 1.55
C GLU A 46 8.56 -5.73 0.05
N GLU A 47 9.45 -4.79 -0.25
CA GLU A 47 9.84 -4.44 -1.62
C GLU A 47 10.55 -5.62 -2.32
N ALA A 48 11.44 -6.31 -1.61
CA ALA A 48 12.13 -7.49 -2.12
C ALA A 48 11.17 -8.66 -2.39
N GLN A 49 10.15 -8.86 -1.55
CA GLN A 49 9.16 -9.92 -1.72
C GLN A 49 8.25 -9.69 -2.94
N MET A 50 7.83 -8.44 -3.20
CA MET A 50 6.92 -8.14 -4.32
C MET A 50 7.59 -8.20 -5.70
N LYS A 51 8.91 -7.98 -5.78
CA LYS A 51 9.59 -7.93 -7.08
C LYS A 51 9.81 -9.28 -7.75
N GLY A 52 9.60 -10.39 -7.04
CA GLY A 52 9.86 -11.73 -7.55
C GLY A 52 11.36 -11.93 -7.79
N MET A 53 11.99 -12.79 -7.01
CA MET A 53 13.38 -13.17 -7.26
C MET A 53 13.49 -13.82 -8.65
N PRO A 54 14.58 -13.60 -9.42
CA PRO A 54 14.81 -14.38 -10.63
C PRO A 54 14.64 -15.87 -10.35
N GLY A 55 14.05 -16.60 -11.28
CA GLY A 55 13.71 -18.01 -11.12
C GLY A 55 14.94 -18.85 -10.72
N SER A 56 14.70 -19.97 -10.03
CA SER A 56 15.77 -20.78 -9.44
C SER A 56 16.78 -21.26 -10.50
N PHE A 57 18.08 -21.08 -10.20
CA PHE A 57 19.16 -21.66 -11.00
C PHE A 57 19.36 -23.13 -10.60
N TYR A 58 19.04 -24.05 -11.52
CA TYR A 58 19.42 -25.46 -11.40
C TYR A 58 20.86 -25.65 -11.91
N PRO A 59 21.75 -26.40 -11.20
CA PRO A 59 21.43 -27.59 -10.42
C PRO A 59 21.83 -27.54 -8.93
N GLY A 60 20.86 -27.79 -8.03
CA GLY A 60 21.06 -28.44 -6.73
C GLY A 60 21.67 -27.64 -5.56
N ARG A 61 20.82 -27.29 -4.58
CA ARG A 61 21.08 -27.15 -3.10
C ARG A 61 22.37 -26.47 -2.60
N ILE A 62 22.97 -25.56 -3.36
CA ILE A 62 23.85 -24.51 -2.82
C ILE A 62 23.04 -23.21 -2.90
N ASP A 63 23.31 -22.19 -2.10
CA ASP A 63 22.64 -20.89 -2.30
C ASP A 63 22.76 -20.51 -3.77
N GLU A 64 21.65 -20.11 -4.40
CA GLU A 64 21.55 -20.05 -5.87
C GLU A 64 22.64 -19.18 -6.49
N LYS A 65 23.12 -18.18 -5.74
CA LYS A 65 24.28 -17.36 -6.10
C LYS A 65 25.57 -18.16 -6.14
N THR A 66 25.89 -18.91 -5.09
CA THR A 66 27.07 -19.80 -5.11
C THR A 66 26.89 -20.95 -6.10
N GLY A 67 25.68 -21.42 -6.37
CA GLY A 67 25.38 -22.37 -7.44
C GLY A 67 25.77 -21.82 -8.83
N ALA A 68 25.33 -20.61 -9.17
CA ALA A 68 25.71 -19.96 -10.43
C ALA A 68 27.21 -19.63 -10.49
N GLN A 69 27.77 -19.12 -9.38
CA GLN A 69 29.19 -18.76 -9.32
C GLN A 69 30.10 -19.99 -9.44
N THR A 70 29.73 -21.13 -8.85
CA THR A 70 30.52 -22.36 -8.96
C THR A 70 30.55 -22.94 -10.36
N VAL A 71 29.47 -22.79 -11.15
CA VAL A 71 29.45 -23.20 -12.56
C VAL A 71 30.40 -22.34 -13.41
N ILE A 72 30.52 -21.05 -13.10
CA ILE A 72 31.43 -20.12 -13.77
C ILE A 72 32.89 -20.33 -13.34
N ASP A 73 33.11 -20.46 -12.03
CA ASP A 73 34.45 -20.55 -11.45
C ASP A 73 35.09 -21.92 -11.69
N CYS A 74 34.29 -23.00 -11.76
CA CYS A 74 34.76 -24.35 -12.05
C CYS A 74 34.98 -24.59 -13.56
N LYS A 75 35.74 -23.71 -14.22
CA LYS A 75 36.07 -23.66 -15.66
C LYS A 75 36.02 -25.01 -16.42
N GLU A 76 37.16 -25.68 -16.64
CA GLU A 76 37.23 -26.94 -17.41
C GLU A 76 37.19 -28.19 -16.50
N LYS A 77 37.41 -28.01 -15.20
CA LYS A 77 37.53 -29.13 -14.24
C LYS A 77 36.22 -29.87 -13.97
N CYS A 78 35.07 -29.24 -14.22
CA CYS A 78 33.76 -29.78 -13.85
C CYS A 78 32.93 -30.35 -15.02
N GLY A 79 33.39 -30.27 -16.27
CA GLY A 79 32.67 -30.87 -17.41
C GLY A 79 31.32 -30.22 -17.76
N PHE A 80 31.08 -28.97 -17.35
CA PHE A 80 29.88 -28.22 -17.73
C PHE A 80 29.90 -27.81 -19.20
N SER A 81 28.74 -27.85 -19.87
CA SER A 81 28.59 -27.38 -21.25
C SER A 81 28.64 -25.85 -21.34
N ASP A 82 28.97 -25.33 -22.52
CA ASP A 82 29.00 -23.88 -22.75
C ASP A 82 27.63 -23.22 -22.52
N GLU A 83 26.54 -23.90 -22.87
CA GLU A 83 25.17 -23.49 -22.52
C GLU A 83 24.93 -23.35 -21.01
N GLN A 84 25.52 -24.21 -20.18
CA GLN A 84 25.33 -24.15 -18.72
C GLN A 84 26.06 -22.96 -18.10
N LYS A 85 27.26 -22.65 -18.62
CA LYS A 85 28.02 -21.46 -18.22
C LYS A 85 27.28 -20.18 -18.61
N LYS A 86 26.74 -20.14 -19.82
CA LYS A 86 25.96 -19.00 -20.30
C LYS A 86 24.69 -18.77 -19.48
N GLN A 87 23.99 -19.83 -19.08
CA GLN A 87 22.83 -19.73 -18.20
C GLN A 87 23.21 -19.22 -16.81
N ALA A 88 24.35 -19.65 -16.26
CA ALA A 88 24.85 -19.16 -14.97
C ALA A 88 25.20 -17.66 -15.01
N GLU A 89 25.91 -17.23 -16.06
CA GLU A 89 26.25 -15.81 -16.28
C GLU A 89 25.00 -14.94 -16.43
N GLN A 90 24.03 -15.41 -17.21
CA GLN A 90 22.78 -14.70 -17.42
C GLN A 90 21.98 -14.58 -16.12
N TRP A 91 21.88 -15.66 -15.36
CA TRP A 91 21.20 -15.64 -14.07
C TRP A 91 21.88 -14.71 -13.06
N LEU A 92 23.22 -14.70 -12.99
CA LEU A 92 23.98 -13.78 -12.12
C LEU A 92 23.74 -12.32 -12.49
N SER A 93 23.75 -12.01 -13.79
CA SER A 93 23.39 -10.67 -14.30
C SER A 93 21.97 -10.29 -13.90
N ASP A 94 20.99 -11.18 -14.09
CA ASP A 94 19.59 -10.94 -13.74
C ASP A 94 19.41 -10.75 -12.21
N TYR A 95 20.16 -11.50 -11.39
CA TYR A 95 20.18 -11.36 -9.94
C TYR A 95 20.77 -10.02 -9.48
N GLU A 96 21.88 -9.57 -10.07
CA GLU A 96 22.47 -8.28 -9.75
C GLU A 96 21.56 -7.12 -10.17
N GLN A 97 20.95 -7.21 -11.36
CA GLN A 97 19.94 -6.24 -11.81
C GLN A 97 18.72 -6.22 -10.88
N TRP A 98 18.20 -7.38 -10.49
CA TRP A 98 17.11 -7.47 -9.54
C TRP A 98 17.49 -6.83 -8.21
N LYS A 99 18.66 -7.15 -7.64
CA LYS A 99 19.14 -6.62 -6.36
C LYS A 99 19.30 -5.10 -6.41
N ASN A 100 19.93 -4.58 -7.45
CA ASN A 100 20.18 -3.14 -7.60
C ASN A 100 18.92 -2.36 -7.95
N ASN A 101 17.98 -2.94 -8.70
CA ASN A 101 16.70 -2.31 -8.95
C ASN A 101 15.77 -2.40 -7.73
N SER A 102 15.92 -3.39 -6.85
CA SER A 102 15.12 -3.57 -5.63
C SER A 102 15.43 -2.59 -4.51
N THR A 103 16.54 -1.85 -4.60
CA THR A 103 16.88 -0.78 -3.64
C THR A 103 16.39 0.60 -4.09
N ASN A 104 15.92 0.72 -5.34
CA ASN A 104 15.61 1.99 -5.98
C ASN A 104 14.14 2.09 -6.43
N THR A 105 13.15 1.80 -5.56
CA THR A 105 11.75 2.08 -5.93
C THR A 105 10.99 2.96 -4.95
N ASN A 106 11.14 4.26 -5.18
CA ASN A 106 10.14 5.25 -4.78
C ASN A 106 8.76 4.97 -5.39
N GLY A 107 8.67 4.26 -6.53
CA GLY A 107 7.42 4.05 -7.27
C GLY A 107 6.33 3.31 -6.50
N GLN A 108 6.66 2.25 -5.75
CA GLN A 108 5.66 1.53 -4.95
C GLN A 108 5.13 2.37 -3.79
N ARG A 109 6.05 3.05 -3.08
CA ARG A 109 5.72 3.96 -1.98
C ARG A 109 4.86 5.14 -2.47
N GLN A 110 5.19 5.67 -3.65
CA GLN A 110 4.39 6.69 -4.31
C GLN A 110 3.00 6.18 -4.67
N LEU A 111 2.86 4.96 -5.17
CA LEU A 111 1.55 4.38 -5.50
C LEU A 111 0.68 4.20 -4.25
N GLU A 112 1.24 3.69 -3.15
CA GLU A 112 0.53 3.56 -1.86
C GLU A 112 0.10 4.94 -1.34
N ALA A 113 0.99 5.93 -1.38
CA ALA A 113 0.68 7.30 -1.02
C ALA A 113 -0.43 7.90 -1.90
N VAL A 114 -0.33 7.78 -3.22
CA VAL A 114 -1.31 8.33 -4.18
C VAL A 114 -2.69 7.72 -3.96
N ARG A 115 -2.77 6.41 -3.71
CA ARG A 115 -4.06 5.73 -3.43
C ARG A 115 -4.70 6.26 -2.16
N ALA A 116 -3.94 6.32 -1.07
CA ALA A 116 -4.45 6.82 0.20
C ALA A 116 -4.85 8.30 0.13
N LEU A 117 -4.02 9.13 -0.53
CA LEU A 117 -4.31 10.55 -0.76
C LEU A 117 -5.56 10.75 -1.62
N SER A 118 -5.74 9.93 -2.66
CA SER A 118 -6.92 9.99 -3.53
C SER A 118 -8.20 9.70 -2.76
N MET A 119 -8.17 8.70 -1.88
CA MET A 119 -9.30 8.37 -1.02
C MET A 119 -9.59 9.46 0.02
N LEU A 120 -8.56 10.08 0.61
CA LEU A 120 -8.73 11.22 1.51
C LEU A 120 -9.32 12.44 0.79
N LEU A 121 -8.83 12.74 -0.41
CA LEU A 121 -9.28 13.89 -1.20
C LEU A 121 -10.78 13.82 -1.51
N VAL A 122 -11.33 12.63 -1.71
CA VAL A 122 -12.77 12.43 -1.93
C VAL A 122 -13.54 12.33 -0.61
N SER A 123 -13.02 11.60 0.38
CA SER A 123 -13.75 11.33 1.63
C SER A 123 -13.85 12.54 2.56
N ILE A 124 -12.82 13.39 2.63
CA ILE A 124 -12.79 14.59 3.48
C ILE A 124 -13.93 15.57 3.16
N PRO A 125 -14.10 16.06 1.91
CA PRO A 125 -15.15 17.03 1.62
C PRO A 125 -16.55 16.43 1.79
N VAL A 126 -16.74 15.15 1.44
CA VAL A 126 -18.04 14.47 1.62
C VAL A 126 -18.39 14.35 3.10
N PHE A 127 -17.46 13.86 3.93
CA PHE A 127 -17.67 13.74 5.37
C PHE A 127 -17.94 15.11 6.02
N TRP A 128 -17.12 16.12 5.67
CA TRP A 128 -17.23 17.47 6.20
C TRP A 128 -18.59 18.10 5.89
N TYR A 129 -19.04 17.99 4.64
CA TYR A 129 -20.35 18.50 4.23
C TYR A 129 -21.50 17.85 5.03
N HIS A 130 -21.50 16.53 5.14
CA HIS A 130 -22.55 15.82 5.87
C HIS A 130 -22.53 16.16 7.36
N TRP A 131 -21.35 16.27 7.96
CA TRP A 131 -21.19 16.68 9.35
C TRP A 131 -21.74 18.09 9.62
N LEU A 132 -21.42 19.05 8.74
CA LEU A 132 -21.93 20.42 8.84
C LEU A 132 -23.45 20.48 8.73
N LEU A 133 -24.03 19.72 7.79
CA LEU A 133 -25.48 19.69 7.59
C LEU A 133 -26.21 19.15 8.83
N ILE A 134 -25.76 18.03 9.39
CA ILE A 134 -26.35 17.45 10.60
C ILE A 134 -26.17 18.42 11.79
N SER A 135 -25.02 19.09 11.89
CA SER A 135 -24.76 20.07 12.95
C SER A 135 -25.73 21.25 12.90
N ARG A 136 -26.05 21.76 11.71
CA ARG A 136 -27.05 22.83 11.51
C ARG A 136 -28.45 22.36 11.92
N GLU A 137 -28.88 21.19 11.46
CA GLU A 137 -30.20 20.63 11.82
C GLU A 137 -30.36 20.39 13.34
N ARG A 138 -29.28 19.99 14.02
CA ARG A 138 -29.31 19.84 15.48
C ARG A 138 -29.47 21.17 16.20
N LYS A 139 -28.82 22.24 15.72
CA LYS A 139 -28.94 23.59 16.31
C LYS A 139 -30.34 24.16 16.14
N GLU A 140 -30.93 24.02 14.96
CA GLU A 140 -32.31 24.47 14.67
C GLU A 140 -33.33 23.77 15.59
N LYS A 141 -33.22 22.44 15.73
CA LYS A 141 -34.10 21.65 16.63
C LYS A 141 -33.94 22.01 18.10
N MET A 142 -32.75 22.44 18.53
CA MET A 142 -32.51 22.90 19.90
C MET A 142 -33.17 24.25 20.13
N ALA A 143 -33.03 25.19 19.19
CA ALA A 143 -33.65 26.52 19.26
C ALA A 143 -35.18 26.44 19.26
N GLU A 144 -35.78 25.60 18.42
CA GLU A 144 -37.24 25.39 18.39
C GLU A 144 -37.77 24.86 19.73
N LYS A 145 -37.10 23.86 20.32
CA LYS A 145 -37.45 23.31 21.64
C LYS A 145 -37.28 24.32 22.78
N GLU A 146 -36.35 25.25 22.66
CA GLU A 146 -36.13 26.30 23.65
C GLU A 146 -37.23 27.37 23.57
N HIS A 147 -37.63 27.77 22.35
CA HIS A 147 -38.78 28.66 22.13
C HIS A 147 -40.11 28.04 22.63
N GLU A 148 -40.33 26.74 22.42
CA GLU A 148 -41.52 26.04 22.91
C GLU A 148 -41.60 25.98 24.44
N LYS A 149 -40.46 25.95 25.15
CA LYS A 149 -40.44 25.98 26.63
C LYS A 149 -40.73 27.34 27.26
N ILE A 150 -40.55 28.43 26.50
CA ILE A 150 -40.70 29.81 26.99
C ILE A 150 -42.10 30.36 26.63
N SER A 151 -42.79 29.72 25.69
CA SER A 151 -44.21 29.96 25.34
C SER A 151 -45.18 29.31 26.32
#